data_AF-A0A074RHS9-F1
#
_entry.id   AF-A0A074RHS9-F1
#
_cell.length_a   1.000
_cell.length_b   1.000
_cell.length_c   1.000
_cell.angle_alpha   90.00
_cell.angle_beta   90.00
_cell.angle_gamma   90.00
#
_symmetry.space_group_name_H-M   'P 1'
#
loop_
_entity.id
_entity.type
_entity.pdbx_description
1 polymer ?
#
loop_
_entity_poly.entity_id
_entity_poly.type
_entity_poly.pdbx_seq_one_letter_code
_entity_poly.pdbx_strand_id
1 'polypeptide(L)'
;MVRLMYVEYETRWVDRSLRNLVGDWLRRVEERFAGGDVRRSESVLQSYTELDVPQKLLDEFFSTYPLASEQLLAAEDKASFLAIAQRLGQKPVPFIPVLDATFEVWFKKA
;
A
#
# COMPACT_ATOMS: atom_id res chain seq x y z
N MET A 1 2.86 -5.74 2.93
CA MET A 1 3.45 -4.38 2.89
C MET A 1 3.81 -3.87 4.28
N VAL A 2 2.84 -3.63 5.18
CA VAL A 2 3.09 -3.10 6.54
C VAL A 2 4.16 -3.88 7.30
N ARG A 3 4.07 -5.21 7.33
CA ARG A 3 5.07 -6.10 7.97
C ARG A 3 6.53 -5.85 7.59
N LEU A 4 6.81 -5.33 6.38
CA LEU A 4 8.17 -5.09 5.88
C LEU A 4 8.62 -3.63 6.05
N MET A 5 7.70 -2.70 6.31
CA MET A 5 7.96 -1.25 6.30
C MET A 5 7.61 -0.55 7.62
N TYR A 6 6.95 -1.26 8.54
CA TYR A 6 6.58 -0.81 9.87
C TYR A 6 7.28 -1.67 10.92
N VAL A 7 7.91 -1.02 11.88
CA VAL A 7 8.61 -1.65 13.01
C VAL A 7 7.65 -1.66 14.18
N GLU A 8 6.94 -2.78 14.35
CA GLU A 8 5.82 -2.91 15.29
C GLU A 8 6.22 -2.64 16.75
N TYR A 9 7.35 -3.18 17.20
CA TYR A 9 7.81 -3.01 18.59
C TYR A 9 8.31 -1.58 18.90
N GLU A 10 8.61 -0.78 17.88
CA GLU A 10 8.95 0.64 18.00
C GLU A 10 7.78 1.57 17.62
N THR A 11 6.63 1.00 17.24
CA THR A 11 5.42 1.73 16.81
C THR A 11 5.74 2.81 15.77
N ARG A 12 6.59 2.49 14.79
CA ARG A 12 7.03 3.48 13.79
C ARG A 12 7.23 2.90 12.40
N TRP A 13 7.12 3.77 11.41
CA TRP A 13 7.52 3.45 10.04
C TRP A 13 9.03 3.55 9.88
N VAL A 14 9.57 2.73 8.96
CA VAL A 14 10.97 2.84 8.51
C VAL A 14 11.24 4.20 7.87
N ASP A 15 10.24 4.76 7.19
CA ASP A 15 10.23 6.12 6.66
C ASP A 15 8.79 6.61 6.40
N ARG A 16 8.55 7.91 6.54
CA ARG A 16 7.21 8.51 6.29
C ARG A 16 6.73 8.31 4.84
N SER A 17 7.64 8.29 3.88
CA SER A 17 7.30 8.06 2.48
C SER A 17 6.79 6.63 2.24
N LEU A 18 7.27 5.64 3.00
CA LEU A 18 6.79 4.25 2.95
C LEU A 18 5.39 4.10 3.57
N ARG A 19 5.08 4.87 4.63
CA ARG A 19 3.71 5.00 5.15
C ARG A 19 2.77 5.52 4.07
N ASN A 20 3.16 6.62 3.43
CA ASN A 20 2.36 7.24 2.39
C ASN A 20 2.19 6.29 1.18
N LEU A 21 3.20 5.50 0.83
CA LEU A 21 3.10 4.43 -0.18
C LEU A 21 2.02 3.40 0.17
N VAL A 22 1.94 2.98 1.43
CA VAL A 22 0.87 2.06 1.87
C VAL A 22 -0.50 2.74 1.75
N GLY A 23 -0.60 4.02 2.11
CA GLY A 23 -1.83 4.78 1.93
C GLY A 23 -2.26 4.93 0.48
N ASP A 24 -1.32 5.28 -0.40
CA ASP A 24 -1.55 5.36 -1.86
C ASP A 24 -2.03 4.00 -2.40
N TRP A 25 -1.46 2.89 -1.90
CA TRP A 25 -1.89 1.55 -2.28
C TRP A 25 -3.28 1.19 -1.77
N LEU A 26 -3.61 1.50 -0.51
CA LEU A 26 -4.93 1.24 0.06
C LEU A 26 -6.04 2.01 -0.68
N ARG A 27 -5.78 3.27 -1.08
CA ARG A 27 -6.71 4.03 -1.92
C ARG A 27 -6.97 3.35 -3.27
N ARG A 28 -5.93 2.79 -3.89
CA ARG A 28 -6.08 2.05 -5.16
C ARG A 28 -6.92 0.78 -4.99
N VAL A 29 -6.72 0.06 -3.88
CA VAL A 29 -7.53 -1.11 -3.53
C VAL A 29 -8.99 -0.69 -3.32
N GLU A 30 -9.21 0.38 -2.56
CA GLU A 30 -10.54 0.93 -2.30
C GLU A 30 -11.26 1.32 -3.58
N GLU A 31 -10.63 2.07 -4.50
CA GLU A 31 -11.22 2.43 -5.79
C GLU A 31 -11.71 1.22 -6.59
N ARG A 32 -11.01 0.08 -6.49
CA ARG A 32 -11.38 -1.17 -7.15
C ARG A 32 -12.60 -1.83 -6.53
N PHE A 33 -12.69 -1.86 -5.19
CA PHE A 33 -13.76 -2.56 -4.47
C PHE A 33 -14.96 -1.69 -4.11
N ALA A 34 -14.82 -0.36 -4.13
CA ALA A 34 -15.91 0.60 -3.93
C ALA A 34 -16.88 0.69 -5.12
N GLY A 35 -16.56 0.01 -6.24
CA GLY A 35 -17.52 -0.37 -7.29
C GLY A 35 -18.48 0.72 -7.76
N GLY A 36 -18.00 1.76 -8.45
CA GLY A 36 -18.83 2.74 -9.19
C GLY A 36 -19.78 3.64 -8.36
N ASP A 37 -20.16 3.23 -7.16
CA ASP A 37 -21.01 3.94 -6.20
C ASP A 37 -20.19 4.87 -5.28
N VAL A 38 -19.04 5.32 -5.78
CA VAL A 38 -18.09 6.31 -5.20
C VAL A 38 -18.78 7.63 -4.82
N ARG A 39 -20.06 7.82 -5.20
CA ARG A 39 -20.83 9.04 -4.94
C ARG A 39 -21.45 9.13 -3.55
N ARG A 40 -21.36 8.11 -2.68
CA ARG A 40 -22.06 8.15 -1.37
C ARG A 40 -21.29 7.72 -0.12
N SER A 41 -20.09 7.16 -0.24
CA SER A 41 -19.33 6.72 0.93
C SER A 41 -17.99 7.43 0.98
N GLU A 42 -17.72 8.07 2.11
CA GLU A 42 -16.41 8.63 2.42
C GLU A 42 -15.36 7.51 2.40
N SER A 43 -14.15 7.84 1.93
CA SER A 43 -13.00 6.91 1.92
C SER A 43 -12.75 6.34 3.33
N VAL A 44 -12.47 5.04 3.46
CA VAL A 44 -12.07 4.48 4.76
C VAL A 44 -10.77 5.11 5.24
N LEU A 45 -9.85 5.44 4.32
CA LEU A 45 -8.64 6.17 4.61
C LEU A 45 -8.82 7.67 4.39
N GLN A 46 -9.13 8.42 5.44
CA GLN A 46 -9.30 9.88 5.37
C GLN A 46 -7.95 10.61 5.37
N SER A 47 -7.02 10.18 6.22
CA SER A 47 -5.69 10.77 6.37
C SER A 47 -4.60 9.71 6.51
N TYR A 48 -3.43 9.96 5.90
CA TYR A 48 -2.26 9.10 6.05
C TYR A 48 -1.71 9.05 7.48
N THR A 49 -2.15 9.94 8.38
CA THR A 49 -1.84 9.84 9.82
C THR A 49 -2.50 8.65 10.48
N GLU A 50 -3.61 8.14 9.94
CA GLU A 50 -4.28 6.93 10.46
C GLU A 50 -3.41 5.68 10.30
N LEU A 51 -2.43 5.73 9.39
CA LEU A 51 -1.43 4.69 9.22
C LEU A 51 -0.31 4.74 10.27
N ASP A 52 -0.26 5.72 11.18
CA ASP A 52 0.75 5.74 12.25
C ASP A 52 0.61 4.53 13.18
N VAL A 53 -0.63 4.02 13.35
CA VAL A 53 -0.95 2.73 13.94
C VAL A 53 -1.74 1.91 12.92
N PRO A 54 -1.05 1.23 11.98
CA PRO A 54 -1.68 0.74 10.76
C PRO A 54 -2.68 -0.39 11.01
N GLN A 55 -2.48 -1.21 12.05
CA GLN A 55 -3.30 -2.41 12.27
C GLN A 55 -4.79 -2.07 12.42
N LYS A 56 -5.12 -1.02 13.19
CA LYS A 56 -6.51 -0.60 13.42
C LYS A 56 -7.22 -0.26 12.11
N LEU A 57 -6.55 0.53 11.27
CA LEU A 57 -7.09 0.92 9.96
C LEU A 57 -7.21 -0.30 9.04
N LEU A 58 -6.21 -1.20 9.02
CA LEU A 58 -6.26 -2.39 8.18
C LEU A 58 -7.43 -3.30 8.55
N ASP A 59 -7.69 -3.49 9.84
CA ASP A 59 -8.81 -4.30 10.32
C ASP A 59 -10.15 -3.71 9.86
N GLU A 60 -10.34 -2.40 10.01
CA GLU A 60 -11.52 -1.67 9.53
C GLU A 60 -11.66 -1.73 8.00
N PHE A 61 -10.55 -1.52 7.29
CA PHE A 61 -10.49 -1.52 5.83
C PHE A 61 -10.89 -2.87 5.24
N PHE A 62 -10.30 -3.96 5.72
CA PHE A 62 -10.61 -5.30 5.22
C PHE A 62 -11.95 -5.83 5.75
N SER A 63 -12.46 -5.32 6.87
CA SER A 63 -13.85 -5.57 7.28
C SER A 63 -14.85 -4.86 6.36
N THR A 64 -14.51 -3.69 5.83
CA THR A 64 -15.35 -2.93 4.89
C THR A 64 -15.29 -3.51 3.49
N TYR A 65 -14.11 -3.94 3.05
CA TYR A 65 -13.86 -4.56 1.75
C TYR A 65 -13.38 -6.01 1.88
N PRO A 66 -14.23 -6.95 2.34
CA PRO A 66 -13.82 -8.34 2.58
C PRO A 66 -13.27 -9.04 1.34
N LEU A 67 -13.83 -8.72 0.16
CA LEU A 67 -13.37 -9.25 -1.12
C LEU A 67 -11.92 -8.87 -1.46
N ALA A 68 -11.39 -7.79 -0.87
CA ALA A 68 -9.99 -7.40 -1.04
C ALA A 68 -9.01 -8.38 -0.38
N SER A 69 -9.47 -9.20 0.57
CA SER A 69 -8.68 -10.26 1.21
C SER A 69 -8.74 -11.60 0.46
N GLU A 70 -9.78 -11.80 -0.34
CA GLU A 70 -10.05 -13.07 -1.02
C GLU A 70 -9.60 -13.04 -2.49
N GLN A 71 -9.77 -11.91 -3.17
CA GLN A 71 -9.44 -11.78 -4.58
C GLN A 71 -7.94 -11.53 -4.79
N LEU A 72 -7.38 -12.23 -5.77
CA LEU A 72 -6.01 -11.98 -6.22
C LEU A 72 -5.90 -10.62 -6.92
N LEU A 73 -4.68 -10.10 -6.89
CA LEU A 73 -4.32 -8.85 -7.55
C LEU A 73 -4.57 -8.94 -9.06
N ALA A 74 -5.24 -7.94 -9.64
CA ALA A 74 -5.45 -7.86 -11.08
C ALA A 74 -4.16 -7.46 -11.79
N ALA A 75 -4.10 -7.73 -13.09
CA ALA A 75 -2.96 -7.35 -13.91
C ALA A 75 -2.74 -5.82 -13.93
N GLU A 76 -3.80 -5.01 -14.00
CA GLU A 76 -3.65 -3.55 -13.97
C GLU A 76 -3.07 -3.07 -12.63
N ASP A 77 -3.53 -3.64 -11.51
CA ASP A 77 -3.07 -3.23 -10.18
C ASP A 77 -1.63 -3.67 -9.89
N LYS A 78 -1.13 -4.72 -10.55
CA LYS A 78 0.30 -5.09 -10.50
C LYS A 78 1.16 -3.97 -11.07
N ALA A 79 0.79 -3.39 -12.20
CA ALA A 79 1.53 -2.30 -12.81
C ALA A 79 1.48 -1.04 -11.92
N SER A 80 0.30 -0.72 -11.37
CA SER A 80 0.14 0.38 -10.42
C SER A 80 1.02 0.20 -9.17
N PHE A 81 1.06 -1.01 -8.61
CA PHE A 81 1.92 -1.32 -7.45
C PHE A 81 3.40 -1.05 -7.74
N LEU A 82 3.91 -1.55 -8.87
CA LEU A 82 5.29 -1.34 -9.27
C LEU A 82 5.62 0.14 -9.49
N ALA A 83 4.70 0.89 -10.11
CA ALA A 83 4.85 2.33 -10.31
C ALA A 83 4.93 3.10 -8.98
N ILE A 84 4.07 2.78 -8.00
CA ILE A 84 4.09 3.40 -6.66
C ILE A 84 5.40 3.05 -5.94
N ALA A 85 5.86 1.80 -6.05
CA ALA A 85 7.11 1.36 -5.42
C ALA A 85 8.38 2.02 -5.99
N GLN A 86 8.35 2.51 -7.24
CA GLN A 86 9.46 3.21 -7.89
C GLN A 86 9.36 4.74 -7.85
N ARG A 87 8.38 5.33 -7.15
CA ARG A 87 8.12 6.78 -7.19
C ARG A 87 9.36 7.60 -6.75
N LEU A 88 9.68 8.64 -7.51
CA LEU A 88 10.76 9.58 -7.18
C LEU A 88 10.47 10.32 -5.86
N GLY A 89 11.52 10.57 -5.07
CA GLY A 89 11.41 11.24 -3.77
C GLY A 89 10.91 10.34 -2.62
N GLN A 90 10.63 9.07 -2.90
CA GLN A 90 10.28 8.06 -1.90
C GLN A 90 11.51 7.23 -1.54
N LYS A 91 11.59 6.79 -0.28
CA LYS A 91 12.59 5.81 0.13
C LYS A 91 12.38 4.51 -0.66
N PRO A 92 13.44 3.89 -1.19
CA PRO A 92 13.33 2.58 -1.83
C PRO A 92 12.64 1.57 -0.92
N VAL A 93 11.78 0.72 -1.51
CA VAL A 93 11.08 -0.32 -0.75
C VAL A 93 12.07 -1.38 -0.26
N PRO A 94 11.94 -1.90 0.98
CA PRO A 94 12.92 -2.82 1.58
C PRO A 94 12.71 -4.28 1.12
N PHE A 95 12.29 -4.48 -0.13
CA PHE A 95 12.03 -5.79 -0.71
C PHE A 95 12.09 -5.73 -2.24
N ILE A 96 12.15 -6.90 -2.89
CA ILE A 96 12.21 -7.01 -4.35
C ILE A 96 10.81 -7.37 -4.87
N PRO A 97 10.09 -6.45 -5.55
CA PRO A 97 8.71 -6.70 -5.95
C PRO A 97 8.59 -7.50 -7.26
N VAL A 98 9.62 -7.51 -8.09
CA VAL A 98 9.64 -8.21 -9.39
C VAL A 98 11.06 -8.63 -9.77
N LEU A 99 11.19 -9.76 -10.45
CA LEU A 99 12.43 -10.25 -11.06
C LEU A 99 12.37 -10.03 -12.57
N ASP A 100 12.79 -8.84 -13.02
CA ASP A 100 12.82 -8.46 -14.44
C ASP A 100 14.10 -7.66 -14.77
N ALA A 101 14.13 -7.00 -15.93
CA ALA A 101 15.26 -6.16 -16.35
C ALA A 101 15.60 -5.03 -15.36
N THR A 102 14.70 -4.67 -14.45
CA THR A 102 14.90 -3.67 -13.39
C THR A 102 15.40 -4.26 -12.07
N PHE A 103 15.63 -5.58 -11.99
CA PHE A 103 16.09 -6.27 -10.78
C PHE A 103 17.33 -5.65 -10.13
N GLU A 104 18.34 -5.27 -10.92
CA GLU A 104 19.56 -4.65 -10.40
C GLU A 104 19.27 -3.34 -9.66
N VAL A 105 18.30 -2.56 -10.15
CA VAL A 105 17.87 -1.31 -9.51
C VAL A 105 17.22 -1.60 -8.17
N TRP A 106 16.34 -2.62 -8.10
CA TRP A 106 15.71 -3.04 -6.86
C TRP A 106 16.72 -3.57 -5.84
N PHE A 107 17.69 -4.37 -6.30
CA PHE A 107 18.67 -4.98 -5.41
C PHE A 107 19.71 -3.98 -4.90
N LYS A 108 20.17 -3.04 -5.73
CA LYS A 108 21.22 -2.08 -5.35
C LYS A 108 20.72 -0.81 -4.67
N LYS A 109 19.44 -0.44 -4.84
CA LYS A 109 18.85 0.74 -4.18
C LYS A 109 18.13 0.43 -2.87
N ALA A 110 17.80 -0.83 -2.59
CA ALA A 110 17.11 -1.24 -1.37
C ALA A 110 17.96 -1.04 -0.09
#